data_AF-A0A1W0A159-F1
#
_entry.id   AF-A0A1W0A159-F1
#
_cell.length_a   1.000
_cell.length_b   1.000
_cell.length_c   1.000
_cell.angle_alpha   90.00
_cell.angle_beta   90.00
_cell.angle_gamma   90.00
#
_symmetry.space_group_name_H-M   'P 1'
#
loop_
_entity.id
_entity.type
_entity.pdbx_description
1 polymer ?
#
loop_
_entity_poly.entity_id
_entity_poly.type
_entity_poly.pdbx_seq_one_letter_code
_entity_poly.pdbx_strand_id
1 'polypeptide(L)'
;MTQKSSTLWAPVKWAQRADSLYVTVDLPDVKDEKVVLTNSSLKFTGTSNQQKYEVTLEFLHEVDTAAKESKWAATPRNVHFYILKKDKEAPFWPHLLKDKALEKTNVKVDWNKYVDEDEAEDDQGFDMSALSGGGGFDINQMMAQQGGMPGDMDEEDSDDEELPDLEH
;
A
#
# COMPACT_ATOMS: atom_id res chain seq x y z
N MET A 1 -31.47 -26.91 -14.52
CA MET A 1 -30.73 -26.12 -15.53
C MET A 1 -29.61 -25.37 -14.81
N THR A 2 -28.41 -25.91 -14.78
CA THR A 2 -27.28 -25.26 -14.09
C THR A 2 -26.77 -24.16 -15.01
N GLN A 3 -27.21 -22.92 -14.80
CA GLN A 3 -26.64 -21.76 -15.47
C GLN A 3 -25.14 -21.74 -15.13
N LYS A 4 -24.28 -21.97 -16.12
CA LYS A 4 -22.86 -21.69 -16.00
C LYS A 4 -22.75 -20.19 -15.74
N SER A 5 -22.57 -19.80 -14.48
CA SER A 5 -22.20 -18.45 -14.12
C SER A 5 -20.86 -18.19 -14.80
N SER A 6 -20.85 -17.45 -15.90
CA SER A 6 -19.63 -17.00 -16.55
C SER A 6 -18.96 -16.02 -15.60
N THR A 7 -17.99 -16.52 -14.84
CA THR A 7 -17.13 -15.67 -14.02
C THR A 7 -16.23 -14.88 -14.95
N LEU A 8 -16.30 -13.56 -14.85
CA LEU A 8 -15.50 -12.65 -15.67
C LEU A 8 -14.20 -12.29 -14.94
N TRP A 9 -13.17 -12.00 -15.72
CA TRP A 9 -11.95 -11.42 -15.17
C TRP A 9 -12.08 -9.91 -15.09
N ALA A 10 -11.71 -9.33 -13.96
CA ALA A 10 -11.77 -7.89 -13.76
C ALA A 10 -10.49 -7.20 -14.23
N PRO A 11 -10.56 -6.01 -14.83
CA PRO A 11 -9.36 -5.23 -15.13
C PRO A 11 -8.61 -4.89 -13.83
N VAL A 12 -7.31 -5.16 -13.81
CA VAL A 12 -6.44 -4.89 -12.66
C VAL A 12 -5.38 -3.88 -13.06
N LYS A 13 -5.07 -2.97 -12.14
CA LYS A 13 -3.93 -2.08 -12.22
C LYS A 13 -2.97 -2.38 -11.08
N TRP A 14 -1.68 -2.17 -11.27
CA TRP A 14 -0.70 -2.36 -10.21
C TRP A 14 0.42 -1.33 -10.26
N ALA A 15 0.98 -1.05 -9.10
CA ALA A 15 2.19 -0.28 -8.92
C ALA A 15 2.98 -0.90 -7.76
N GLN A 16 4.21 -0.47 -7.59
CA GLN A 16 5.05 -0.91 -6.49
C GLN A 16 5.83 0.27 -5.91
N ARG A 17 6.29 0.08 -4.68
CA ARG A 17 7.28 0.88 -3.99
C ARG A 17 8.45 -0.04 -3.60
N ALA A 18 9.46 0.51 -2.94
CA ALA A 18 10.58 -0.26 -2.42
C ALA A 18 10.10 -1.45 -1.59
N ASP A 19 9.20 -1.21 -0.64
CA ASP A 19 8.77 -2.20 0.35
C ASP A 19 7.37 -2.80 0.13
N SER A 20 6.58 -2.25 -0.80
CA SER A 20 5.16 -2.54 -0.92
C SER A 20 4.65 -2.63 -2.35
N LEU A 21 3.50 -3.28 -2.51
CA LEU A 21 2.78 -3.47 -3.75
C LEU A 21 1.38 -2.87 -3.62
N TYR A 22 0.99 -2.13 -4.66
CA TYR A 22 -0.33 -1.55 -4.79
C TYR A 22 -1.04 -2.27 -5.92
N VAL A 23 -2.14 -2.94 -5.62
CA VAL A 23 -2.99 -3.58 -6.62
C VAL A 23 -4.36 -2.93 -6.58
N THR A 24 -4.91 -2.55 -7.71
CA THR A 24 -6.22 -1.92 -7.84
C THR A 24 -7.07 -2.74 -8.79
N VAL A 25 -8.15 -3.33 -8.30
CA VAL A 25 -9.16 -3.99 -9.13
C VAL A 25 -10.18 -2.92 -9.55
N ASP A 26 -10.23 -2.63 -10.84
CA ASP A 26 -11.04 -1.55 -11.41
C ASP A 26 -12.49 -2.03 -11.64
N LEU A 27 -13.16 -2.35 -10.52
CA LEU A 27 -14.57 -2.75 -10.49
C LEU A 27 -15.39 -1.79 -9.62
N PRO A 28 -16.43 -1.17 -10.17
CA PRO A 28 -17.37 -0.37 -9.39
C PRO A 28 -18.39 -1.25 -8.67
N ASP A 29 -18.95 -0.74 -7.57
CA ASP A 29 -20.09 -1.33 -6.84
C ASP A 29 -19.93 -2.84 -6.55
N VAL A 30 -18.74 -3.26 -6.14
CA VAL A 30 -18.47 -4.63 -5.74
C VAL A 30 -19.26 -4.96 -4.47
N LYS A 31 -19.88 -6.14 -4.47
CA LYS A 31 -20.56 -6.76 -3.33
C LYS A 31 -20.07 -8.19 -3.16
N ASP A 32 -20.23 -8.74 -1.96
CA ASP A 32 -19.79 -10.10 -1.61
C ASP A 32 -18.30 -10.32 -1.92
N GLU A 33 -17.48 -9.31 -1.63
CA GLU A 33 -16.05 -9.39 -1.82
C GLU A 33 -15.42 -10.40 -0.88
N LYS A 34 -14.59 -11.27 -1.46
CA LYS A 34 -13.80 -12.24 -0.72
C LYS A 34 -12.38 -12.19 -1.24
N VAL A 35 -11.48 -11.91 -0.31
CA VAL A 35 -10.05 -11.77 -0.55
C VAL A 35 -9.35 -12.93 0.15
N VAL A 36 -8.55 -13.66 -0.61
CA VAL A 36 -7.64 -14.69 -0.11
C VAL A 36 -6.25 -14.32 -0.58
N LEU A 37 -5.48 -13.75 0.33
CA LEU A 37 -4.07 -13.45 0.11
C LEU A 37 -3.23 -14.60 0.69
N THR A 38 -2.30 -15.11 -0.10
CA THR A 38 -1.29 -16.11 0.28
C THR A 38 0.10 -15.55 -0.01
N ASN A 39 1.15 -16.20 0.53
CA ASN A 39 2.53 -15.73 0.39
C ASN A 39 2.98 -15.54 -1.06
N SER A 40 2.30 -16.15 -2.03
CA SER A 40 2.66 -16.07 -3.44
C SER A 40 1.50 -15.78 -4.37
N SER A 41 0.28 -15.56 -3.85
CA SER A 41 -0.87 -15.28 -4.70
C SER A 41 -1.96 -14.48 -4.00
N LEU A 42 -2.66 -13.66 -4.77
CA LEU A 42 -3.86 -12.95 -4.36
C LEU A 42 -5.03 -13.46 -5.17
N LYS A 43 -6.05 -13.99 -4.48
CA LYS A 43 -7.32 -14.35 -5.08
C LYS A 43 -8.42 -13.44 -4.56
N PHE A 44 -9.07 -12.73 -5.47
CA PHE A 44 -10.21 -11.89 -5.20
C PHE A 44 -11.42 -12.42 -5.95
N THR A 45 -12.56 -12.49 -5.26
CA THR A 45 -13.87 -12.75 -5.88
C THR A 45 -14.84 -11.70 -5.41
N GLY A 46 -15.70 -11.22 -6.31
CA GLY A 46 -16.75 -10.27 -5.96
C GLY A 46 -17.84 -10.26 -7.02
N THR A 47 -18.98 -9.67 -6.68
CA THR A 47 -20.11 -9.51 -7.60
C THR A 47 -20.28 -8.02 -7.89
N SER A 48 -20.20 -7.63 -9.16
CA SER A 48 -20.46 -6.25 -9.61
C SER A 48 -21.51 -6.29 -10.71
N ASN A 49 -22.50 -5.39 -10.67
CA ASN A 49 -23.57 -5.32 -11.68
C ASN A 49 -24.25 -6.67 -12.00
N GLN A 50 -24.53 -7.47 -10.96
CA GLN A 50 -25.10 -8.83 -11.06
C GLN A 50 -24.22 -9.86 -11.80
N GLN A 51 -22.96 -9.52 -12.10
CA GLN A 51 -21.96 -10.41 -12.67
C GLN A 51 -20.91 -10.79 -11.63
N LYS A 52 -20.50 -12.06 -11.65
CA LYS A 52 -19.44 -12.55 -10.77
C LYS A 52 -18.09 -12.31 -11.43
N TYR A 53 -17.18 -11.76 -10.66
CA TYR A 53 -15.80 -11.53 -11.05
C TYR A 53 -14.85 -12.34 -10.17
N GLU A 54 -13.82 -12.89 -10.79
CA GLU A 54 -12.73 -13.58 -10.12
C GLU A 54 -11.40 -13.14 -10.70
N VAL A 55 -10.48 -12.81 -9.82
CA VAL A 55 -9.12 -12.36 -10.12
C VAL A 55 -8.19 -13.24 -9.31
N THR A 56 -7.27 -13.93 -9.97
CA THR A 56 -6.25 -14.77 -9.34
C THR A 56 -4.86 -14.36 -9.82
N LEU A 57 -4.15 -13.58 -9.01
CA LEU A 57 -2.82 -13.07 -9.29
C LEU A 57 -1.80 -13.96 -8.62
N GLU A 58 -0.96 -14.65 -9.38
CA GLU A 58 0.21 -15.36 -8.85
C GLU A 58 1.44 -14.47 -8.92
N PHE A 59 1.90 -14.02 -7.75
CA PHE A 59 3.01 -13.09 -7.63
C PHE A 59 4.34 -13.70 -8.08
N LEU A 60 5.18 -12.85 -8.68
CA LEU A 60 6.54 -13.22 -9.09
C LEU A 60 7.39 -13.65 -7.88
N HIS A 61 7.41 -12.83 -6.83
CA HIS A 61 8.10 -13.09 -5.57
C HIS A 61 7.13 -13.22 -4.39
N GLU A 62 7.66 -13.62 -3.24
CA GLU A 62 6.85 -13.78 -2.04
C GLU A 62 6.45 -12.44 -1.42
N VAL A 63 5.23 -12.38 -0.92
CA VAL A 63 4.66 -11.26 -0.17
C VAL A 63 4.47 -11.62 1.29
N ASP A 64 4.46 -10.62 2.16
CA ASP A 64 4.19 -10.83 3.58
C ASP A 64 2.67 -10.81 3.84
N THR A 65 2.10 -12.00 4.02
CA THR A 65 0.69 -12.16 4.40
C THR A 65 0.45 -12.12 5.89
N ALA A 66 1.50 -12.26 6.71
CA ALA A 66 1.42 -12.17 8.16
C ALA A 66 1.49 -10.72 8.64
N ALA A 67 2.00 -9.81 7.80
CA ALA A 67 1.96 -8.39 8.06
C ALA A 67 0.51 -7.89 8.18
N LYS A 68 0.13 -7.45 9.39
CA LYS A 68 -1.16 -6.80 9.68
C LYS A 68 -1.39 -5.52 8.87
N GLU A 69 -0.35 -5.02 8.21
CA GLU A 69 -0.40 -3.84 7.37
C GLU A 69 -0.87 -4.13 5.95
N SER A 70 -0.81 -5.39 5.49
CA SER A 70 -1.41 -5.80 4.23
C SER A 70 -2.93 -5.64 4.34
N LYS A 71 -3.45 -4.57 3.72
CA LYS A 71 -4.83 -4.10 3.85
C LYS A 71 -5.45 -3.98 2.47
N TRP A 72 -6.77 -4.10 2.43
CA TRP A 72 -7.53 -3.80 1.24
C TRP A 72 -8.72 -2.92 1.61
N ALA A 73 -9.12 -2.07 0.68
CA ALA A 73 -10.24 -1.16 0.83
C ALA A 73 -11.06 -1.20 -0.45
N ALA A 74 -12.34 -1.57 -0.32
CA ALA A 74 -13.29 -1.42 -1.41
C ALA A 74 -13.85 0.00 -1.38
N THR A 75 -13.71 0.71 -2.51
CA THR A 75 -14.40 1.98 -2.76
C THR A 75 -15.60 1.74 -3.69
N PRO A 76 -16.53 2.70 -3.82
CA PRO A 76 -17.63 2.58 -4.79
C PRO A 76 -17.16 2.43 -6.25
N ARG A 77 -15.92 2.82 -6.56
CA ARG A 77 -15.40 2.79 -7.94
C ARG A 77 -14.44 1.64 -8.20
N ASN A 78 -13.68 1.22 -7.21
CA ASN A 78 -12.60 0.26 -7.35
C ASN A 78 -12.16 -0.31 -6.00
N VAL A 79 -11.49 -1.45 -6.03
CA VAL A 79 -10.95 -2.10 -4.83
C VAL A 79 -9.44 -1.95 -4.82
N HIS A 80 -8.91 -1.33 -3.78
CA HIS A 80 -7.48 -1.14 -3.58
C HIS A 80 -6.94 -2.19 -2.62
N PHE A 81 -5.74 -2.67 -2.92
CA PHE A 81 -4.97 -3.60 -2.12
C PHE A 81 -3.59 -2.98 -1.91
N TYR A 82 -3.18 -2.95 -0.66
CA TYR A 82 -1.84 -2.62 -0.22
C TYR A 82 -1.25 -3.89 0.39
N ILE A 83 -0.17 -4.38 -0.19
CA ILE A 83 0.46 -5.66 0.17
C ILE A 83 1.93 -5.39 0.41
N LEU A 84 2.44 -5.75 1.59
CA LEU A 84 3.87 -5.62 1.86
C LEU A 84 4.66 -6.74 1.17
N LYS A 85 5.80 -6.38 0.59
CA LYS A 85 6.77 -7.37 0.09
C LYS A 85 7.40 -8.06 1.28
N LYS A 86 7.66 -9.36 1.15
CA LYS A 86 8.36 -10.11 2.20
C LYS A 86 9.81 -9.67 2.36
N ASP A 87 10.44 -9.36 1.23
CA ASP A 87 11.77 -8.79 1.18
C ASP A 87 11.65 -7.31 0.80
N LYS A 88 11.86 -6.43 1.78
CA LYS A 88 11.76 -4.97 1.62
C LYS A 88 13.02 -4.36 1.02
N GLU A 89 14.13 -5.09 1.05
CA GLU A 89 15.42 -4.67 0.49
C GLU A 89 15.63 -5.26 -0.92
N ALA A 90 14.70 -6.10 -1.40
CA ALA A 90 14.73 -6.64 -2.74
C ALA A 90 14.56 -5.54 -3.81
N PRO A 91 15.21 -5.70 -4.97
CA PRO A 91 15.02 -4.80 -6.09
C PRO A 91 13.56 -4.80 -6.57
N PHE A 92 13.19 -3.74 -7.29
CA PHE A 92 11.86 -3.61 -7.88
C PHE A 92 11.56 -4.79 -8.81
N TRP A 93 10.30 -5.23 -8.78
CA TRP A 93 9.88 -6.38 -9.53
C TRP A 93 9.71 -5.99 -11.01
N PRO A 94 10.33 -6.71 -11.95
CA PRO A 94 10.16 -6.39 -13.38
C PRO A 94 8.73 -6.68 -13.88
N HIS A 95 8.01 -7.57 -13.19
CA HIS A 95 6.65 -8.00 -13.47
C HIS A 95 5.94 -8.29 -12.14
N LEU A 96 4.62 -8.10 -12.08
CA LEU A 96 3.84 -8.47 -10.90
C LEU A 96 3.62 -9.98 -10.85
N LEU A 97 3.32 -10.59 -12.00
CA LEU A 97 2.88 -11.97 -12.10
C LEU A 97 3.95 -12.88 -12.68
N LYS A 98 3.91 -14.15 -12.30
CA LYS A 98 4.65 -15.22 -12.98
C LYS A 98 4.14 -15.43 -14.41
N ASP A 99 2.83 -15.32 -14.61
CA ASP A 99 2.20 -15.44 -15.92
C ASP A 99 2.20 -14.10 -16.66
N LYS A 100 3.16 -13.93 -17.57
CA LYS A 100 3.27 -12.74 -18.42
C LYS A 100 2.13 -12.58 -19.41
N ALA A 101 1.45 -13.65 -19.82
CA ALA A 101 0.34 -13.57 -20.77
C ALA A 101 -0.91 -13.01 -20.09
N LEU A 102 -1.18 -13.49 -18.87
CA LEU A 102 -2.24 -12.97 -18.02
C LEU A 102 -1.97 -11.50 -17.66
N GLU A 103 -0.73 -11.18 -17.29
CA GLU A 103 -0.32 -9.82 -16.97
C GLU A 103 -0.59 -8.88 -18.14
N LYS A 104 -0.05 -9.17 -19.33
CA LYS A 104 -0.21 -8.29 -20.51
C LYS A 104 -1.66 -8.08 -20.96
N THR A 105 -2.53 -9.04 -20.72
CA THR A 105 -3.92 -8.98 -21.19
C THR A 105 -4.80 -8.25 -20.19
N ASN A 106 -4.61 -8.51 -18.90
CA ASN A 106 -5.58 -8.16 -17.87
C ASN A 106 -5.03 -7.28 -16.73
N VAL A 107 -3.72 -7.09 -16.66
CA VAL A 107 -3.03 -6.30 -15.64
C VAL A 107 -2.30 -5.14 -16.31
N LYS A 108 -2.52 -3.92 -15.83
CA LYS A 108 -1.88 -2.71 -16.35
C LYS A 108 -1.09 -2.01 -15.26
N VAL A 109 -0.06 -1.26 -15.63
CA VAL A 109 0.63 -0.40 -14.67
C VAL A 109 -0.29 0.76 -14.26
N ASP A 110 -0.38 1.04 -12.97
CA ASP A 110 -1.09 2.19 -12.40
C ASP A 110 -0.18 3.43 -12.46
N TRP A 111 -0.16 4.12 -13.59
CA TRP A 111 0.66 5.33 -13.79
C TRP A 111 0.36 6.46 -12.81
N ASN A 112 -0.81 6.46 -12.15
CA ASN A 112 -1.11 7.45 -11.11
C ASN A 112 -0.37 7.18 -9.80
N LYS A 113 0.04 5.93 -9.55
CA LYS A 113 0.78 5.53 -8.33
C LYS A 113 2.20 5.06 -8.63
N TYR A 114 2.57 4.95 -9.89
CA TYR A 114 3.89 4.55 -10.31
C TYR A 114 4.92 5.59 -9.82
N VAL A 115 5.97 5.11 -9.18
CA VAL A 115 7.16 5.88 -8.80
C VAL A 115 8.36 5.09 -9.28
N ASP A 116 9.30 5.79 -9.90
CA ASP A 116 10.54 5.20 -10.38
C ASP A 116 11.47 4.85 -9.20
N GLU A 117 12.35 3.88 -9.42
CA GLU A 117 13.26 3.33 -8.39
C GLU A 117 14.06 4.42 -7.66
N ASP A 118 14.49 5.47 -8.38
CA ASP A 118 15.30 6.56 -7.85
C ASP A 118 14.50 7.59 -7.01
N GLU A 119 13.19 7.70 -7.22
CA GLU A 119 12.32 8.62 -6.46
C GLU A 119 11.68 7.95 -5.23
N ALA A 120 11.69 6.62 -5.16
CA ALA A 120 11.09 5.86 -4.07
C ALA A 120 11.87 5.93 -2.75
N GLU A 121 13.14 6.35 -2.76
CA GLU A 121 13.95 6.54 -1.54
C GLU A 121 13.54 7.82 -0.77
N ASP A 122 12.96 8.82 -1.44
CA ASP A 122 12.63 10.13 -0.86
C ASP A 122 11.15 10.26 -0.45
N ASP A 123 10.28 9.40 -1.01
CA ASP A 123 8.83 9.41 -0.78
C ASP A 123 8.41 8.44 0.35
N GLN A 124 8.85 8.71 1.59
CA GLN A 124 8.40 7.97 2.79
C GLN A 124 6.97 8.32 3.23
N GLY A 125 6.27 9.19 2.50
CA GLY A 125 4.95 9.69 2.86
C GLY A 125 3.88 9.26 1.87
N PHE A 126 3.20 8.13 2.14
CA PHE A 126 1.89 7.93 1.54
C PHE A 126 1.00 9.12 1.93
N ASP A 127 0.52 9.88 0.95
CA ASP A 127 -0.48 10.91 1.19
C ASP A 127 -1.80 10.27 1.66
N MET A 128 -1.91 10.04 2.96
CA MET A 128 -3.12 9.55 3.63
C MET A 128 -4.32 10.48 3.39
N SER A 129 -4.13 11.68 2.85
CA SER A 129 -5.22 12.56 2.40
C SER A 129 -6.09 11.90 1.32
N ALA A 130 -5.52 11.02 0.48
CA ALA A 130 -6.28 10.25 -0.50
C ALA A 130 -7.23 9.20 0.14
N LEU A 131 -6.93 8.73 1.36
CA LEU A 131 -7.82 7.89 2.18
C LEU A 131 -8.75 8.71 3.07
N SER A 132 -8.44 9.99 3.30
CA SER A 132 -9.23 10.92 4.14
C SER A 132 -10.48 11.46 3.43
N GLY A 133 -10.55 11.39 2.09
CA GLY A 133 -11.68 11.89 1.31
C GLY A 133 -12.99 11.09 1.42
N GLY A 134 -13.06 10.05 2.26
CA GLY A 134 -14.15 9.06 2.29
C GLY A 134 -14.91 8.90 3.60
N GLY A 135 -14.58 9.62 4.67
CA GLY A 135 -15.36 9.61 5.90
C GLY A 135 -14.55 9.58 7.19
N GLY A 136 -14.64 10.68 7.94
CA GLY A 136 -14.63 10.67 9.41
C GLY A 136 -13.32 10.43 10.16
N PHE A 137 -12.19 10.22 9.48
CA PHE A 137 -10.89 10.13 10.16
C PHE A 137 -10.12 11.45 10.06
N ASP A 138 -10.32 12.28 11.07
CA ASP A 138 -9.67 13.57 11.24
C ASP A 138 -8.19 13.36 11.61
N ILE A 139 -7.31 13.38 10.60
CA ILE A 139 -5.84 13.31 10.77
C ILE A 139 -5.33 14.41 11.71
N ASN A 140 -6.03 15.54 11.78
CA ASN A 140 -5.76 16.62 12.72
C ASN A 140 -5.90 16.17 14.19
N GLN A 141 -6.75 15.16 14.47
CA GLN A 141 -6.91 14.60 15.81
C GLN A 141 -5.85 13.54 16.15
N MET A 142 -5.27 12.87 15.15
CA MET A 142 -4.17 11.92 15.35
C MET A 142 -2.82 12.64 15.54
N MET A 143 -2.56 13.72 14.79
CA MET A 143 -1.40 14.59 15.03
C MET A 143 -1.46 15.29 16.39
N ALA A 144 -2.67 15.60 16.89
CA ALA A 144 -2.84 16.13 18.25
C ALA A 144 -2.48 15.11 19.36
N GLN A 145 -2.47 13.80 19.06
CA GLN A 145 -2.13 12.76 20.03
C GLN A 145 -0.67 12.28 19.93
N GLN A 146 0.04 12.61 18.85
CA GLN A 146 1.47 12.32 18.66
C GLN A 146 2.32 13.60 18.50
N GLY A 147 1.79 14.75 18.91
CA GLY A 147 2.44 16.07 18.83
C GLY A 147 2.83 16.65 20.19
N GLY A 148 2.97 15.83 21.23
CA GLY A 148 3.35 16.23 22.58
C GLY A 148 4.87 16.28 22.82
N MET A 149 5.63 16.98 21.98
CA MET A 149 6.93 17.52 22.39
C MET A 149 7.09 18.94 21.82
N PRO A 150 6.63 19.97 22.55
CA PRO A 150 7.08 21.33 22.32
C PRO A 150 8.55 21.42 22.77
N GLY A 151 9.36 22.07 21.94
CA GLY A 151 10.70 22.49 22.35
C GLY A 151 10.59 23.44 23.54
N ASP A 152 11.32 23.13 24.59
CA ASP A 152 11.63 24.04 25.68
C ASP A 152 13.08 24.49 25.46
N MET A 153 13.19 25.66 24.84
CA MET A 153 14.33 26.56 25.00
C MET A 153 14.09 27.33 26.30
N ASP A 154 15.09 27.29 27.17
CA ASP A 154 15.39 28.10 28.38
C ASP A 154 15.58 27.17 29.58
N GLU A 155 16.48 27.38 30.52
CA GLU A 155 17.69 28.19 30.72
C GLU A 155 18.23 27.65 32.08
N GLU A 156 19.48 27.97 32.42
CA GLU A 156 20.09 27.79 33.76
C GLU A 156 20.54 26.38 34.18
N ASP A 157 21.83 26.12 34.00
CA ASP A 157 22.67 25.91 35.19
C ASP A 157 23.97 26.71 35.02
N SER A 158 24.03 27.81 35.77
CA SER A 158 25.19 28.67 35.96
C SER A 158 26.09 28.07 37.05
N ASP A 159 27.40 28.31 36.93
CA ASP A 159 28.49 28.03 37.88
C ASP A 159 28.94 26.57 38.03
N ASP A 160 30.09 26.22 37.41
CA ASP A 160 31.35 26.25 38.17
C ASP A 160 32.58 26.24 37.24
N GLU A 161 33.56 27.06 37.60
CA GLU A 161 34.87 27.25 36.97
C GLU A 161 35.72 25.96 37.07
N GLU A 162 36.63 25.64 36.15
CA GLU A 162 38.01 26.14 36.19
C GLU A 162 38.70 25.90 34.84
N LEU A 163 39.17 27.00 34.24
CA LEU A 163 40.13 27.01 33.15
C LEU A 163 41.52 26.60 33.68
N PRO A 164 42.31 25.77 32.98
CA PRO A 164 43.72 25.63 33.28
C PRO A 164 44.47 26.93 32.90
N ASP A 165 45.10 27.52 33.91
CA ASP A 165 45.93 28.72 33.83
C ASP A 165 47.11 28.51 32.85
N LEU A 166 47.33 29.47 31.95
CA LEU A 166 48.39 29.42 30.94
C LEU A 166 49.26 30.67 31.05
N GLU A 167 50.18 30.65 32.02
CA GLU A 167 51.38 31.49 32.08
C GLU A 167 52.63 30.63 32.35
N HIS A 168 53.47 30.44 31.32
CA HIS A 168 54.90 30.80 31.35
C HIS A 168 55.48 30.83 29.93
#